data_AF-A0A537JT78-F1
#
_entry.id   AF-A0A537JT78-F1
#
_cell.length_a   1.000
_cell.length_b   1.000
_cell.length_c   1.000
_cell.angle_alpha   90.00
_cell.angle_beta   90.00
_cell.angle_gamma   90.00
#
_symmetry.space_group_name_H-M   'P 1'
#
loop_
_entity.id
_entity.type
_entity.pdbx_description
1 polymer ?
#
loop_
_entity_poly.entity_id
_entity_poly.type
_entity_poly.pdbx_seq_one_letter_code
_entity_poly.pdbx_strand_id
1 'polypeptide(L)' 'MASFYDRNQDKLLYGTDNIPEPDMYEITFRILETLDEHFYYYRFYHWPSYGFGLSDNILKKVYQTNAKKILKNEISKH' A
#
# COMPACT_ATOMS: atom_id res chain seq x y z
N MET A 1 -5.78 8.85 7.31
CA MET A 1 -5.85 8.01 6.10
C MET A 1 -6.42 6.59 6.37
N ALA A 2 -6.15 5.98 7.54
CA ALA A 2 -6.71 4.69 7.95
C ALA A 2 -8.22 4.50 7.71
N SER A 3 -9.07 5.46 8.09
CA SER A 3 -10.53 5.36 7.92
C SER A 3 -11.00 5.30 6.45
N PHE A 4 -10.20 5.82 5.52
CA PHE A 4 -10.46 5.68 4.09
C PHE A 4 -10.17 4.25 3.61
N TYR A 5 -9.03 3.71 4.05
CA TYR A 5 -8.63 2.33 3.75
C TYR A 5 -9.61 1.32 4.33
N ASP A 6 -10.05 1.52 5.58
CA ASP A 6 -11.03 0.65 6.22
C ASP A 6 -12.36 0.60 5.43
N ARG A 7 -12.89 1.77 5.05
CA ARG A 7 -14.14 1.86 4.27
C ARG A 7 -14.03 1.29 2.85
N ASN A 8 -12.84 1.22 2.28
CA ASN A 8 -12.63 0.82 0.88
C ASN A 8 -11.73 -0.42 0.73
N GLN A 9 -11.52 -1.17 1.82
CA GLN A 9 -10.48 -2.21 1.92
C GLN A 9 -10.55 -3.30 0.84
N ASP A 10 -11.72 -3.57 0.25
CA ASP A 10 -11.91 -4.58 -0.79
C ASP A 10 -11.74 -4.04 -2.23
N LYS A 11 -11.43 -2.76 -2.39
CA LYS A 11 -11.32 -2.06 -3.69
C LYS A 11 -9.91 -1.52 -3.97
N LEU A 12 -9.01 -1.59 -2.99
CA LEU A 12 -7.68 -1.00 -3.06
C LEU A 12 -6.63 -2.04 -3.43
N LEU A 13 -5.65 -1.62 -4.23
CA LEU A 13 -4.49 -2.41 -4.65
C LEU A 13 -3.22 -1.63 -4.37
N TYR A 14 -2.12 -2.36 -4.16
CA TYR A 14 -0.79 -1.79 -4.08
C TYR A 14 -0.04 -1.94 -5.41
N GLY A 15 0.64 -0.88 -5.83
CA GLY A 15 1.52 -0.86 -6.99
C GLY A 15 2.40 0.39 -6.95
N THR A 16 3.64 0.26 -7.42
CA THR A 16 4.63 1.34 -7.40
C THR A 16 4.65 2.17 -8.69
N ASP A 17 4.06 1.67 -9.78
CA ASP A 17 4.16 2.25 -11.13
C ASP A 17 5.61 2.58 -11.54
N ASN A 18 6.56 1.79 -11.04
CA ASN A 18 8.01 2.00 -11.18
C ASN A 18 8.74 0.66 -11.31
N ILE A 19 10.03 0.72 -11.71
CA ILE A 19 10.93 -0.43 -11.62
C ILE A 19 11.04 -0.85 -10.14
N PRO A 20 10.86 -2.15 -9.82
CA PRO A 20 10.97 -2.65 -8.45
C PRO A 20 12.37 -2.45 -7.85
N GLU A 21 12.53 -1.44 -7.01
CA GLU A 21 13.75 -1.22 -6.22
C GLU A 21 13.45 -1.32 -4.72
N PRO A 22 14.31 -1.96 -3.91
CA PRO A 22 14.07 -2.17 -2.48
C PRO A 22 13.69 -0.88 -1.71
N ASP A 23 14.45 0.19 -1.92
CA ASP A 23 14.22 1.51 -1.31
C ASP A 23 12.78 2.01 -1.52
N MET A 24 12.21 1.77 -2.71
CA MET A 24 10.85 2.22 -3.03
C MET A 24 9.81 1.49 -2.19
N TYR A 25 9.99 0.19 -1.95
CA TYR A 25 9.11 -0.60 -1.10
C TYR A 25 9.24 -0.20 0.37
N GLU A 26 10.47 0.06 0.85
CA GLU A 26 10.68 0.47 2.24
C GLU A 26 9.93 1.75 2.58
N ILE A 27 9.93 2.73 1.66
CA ILE A 27 9.22 4.01 1.86
C ILE A 27 7.71 3.78 1.87
N THR A 28 7.16 3.06 0.90
CA THR A 28 5.71 2.87 0.81
C THR A 28 5.20 1.99 1.94
N PHE A 29 5.96 0.97 2.37
CA PHE A 29 5.64 0.16 3.54
C PHE A 29 5.66 1.02 4.80
N ARG A 30 6.68 1.88 4.98
CA ARG A 30 6.70 2.82 6.10
C ARG A 30 5.47 3.73 6.11
N ILE A 31 5.05 4.26 4.96
CA ILE A 31 3.82 5.06 4.84
C ILE A 31 2.58 4.24 5.24
N LEU A 32 2.47 2.99 4.80
CA LEU A 32 1.26 2.19 5.02
C LEU A 32 1.18 1.58 6.43
N GLU A 33 2.30 1.18 7.00
CA GLU A 33 2.35 0.32 8.19
C GLU A 33 2.56 1.11 9.49
N THR A 34 3.34 2.20 9.47
CA THR A 34 3.72 2.87 10.72
C THR A 34 2.70 3.90 11.18
N LEU A 35 2.84 4.33 12.43
CA LEU A 35 2.12 5.46 13.02
C LEU A 35 2.97 6.74 13.01
N ASP A 36 4.00 6.81 12.17
CA ASP A 36 4.92 7.95 12.15
C ASP A 36 4.17 9.24 11.87
N GLU A 37 4.17 10.16 12.85
CA GLU A 37 3.53 11.46 12.70
C GLU A 37 4.26 12.37 11.71
N HIS A 38 5.54 12.10 11.42
CA HIS A 38 6.33 12.89 10.50
C HIS A 38 7.65 12.19 10.15
N PHE A 39 7.97 12.04 8.86
CA PHE A 39 9.31 11.64 8.43
C PHE A 39 9.67 12.17 7.04
N TYR A 40 10.97 12.26 6.76
CA TYR A 40 11.50 12.65 5.45
C TYR A 40 12.19 11.47 4.77
N TYR A 41 12.11 11.46 3.44
CA TYR A 41 12.94 10.61 2.61
C TYR A 41 13.81 11.47 1.69
N TYR A 42 15.11 11.48 1.98
CA TYR A 42 16.07 12.45 1.42
C TYR A 42 16.23 12.36 -0.11
N ARG A 43 15.85 11.22 -0.72
CA ARG A 43 16.17 10.93 -2.13
C ARG A 43 15.15 11.47 -3.14
N PHE A 44 13.91 11.77 -2.75
CA PHE A 44 12.86 12.05 -3.75
C PHE A 44 11.96 13.28 -3.49
N TYR A 45 11.78 13.76 -2.25
CA TYR A 45 10.79 14.82 -2.00
C TYR A 45 11.15 15.76 -0.85
N HIS A 46 10.80 17.03 -1.01
CA HIS A 46 10.93 18.07 0.02
C HIS A 46 9.78 18.09 1.04
N TRP A 47 8.75 17.25 0.84
CA TRP A 47 7.59 17.19 1.70
C TRP A 47 7.69 16.04 2.70
N PRO A 48 7.18 16.24 3.91
CA PRO A 48 7.12 15.16 4.88
C PRO A 48 6.07 14.12 4.49
N SER A 49 6.41 12.88 4.79
CA SER A 49 5.52 11.73 4.74
C SER A 49 4.99 11.40 6.14
N TYR A 50 3.89 10.67 6.16
CA TYR A 50 3.15 10.30 7.37
C TYR A 50 2.77 8.83 7.29
N GLY A 51 2.89 8.14 8.42
CA GLY A 51 2.41 6.78 8.59
C GLY A 51 0.87 6.74 8.64
N PHE A 52 0.27 5.74 8.01
CA PHE A 52 -1.18 5.57 7.96
C PHE A 52 -1.69 4.63 9.04
N GLY A 53 -0.83 3.78 9.61
CA GLY A 53 -1.16 2.83 10.68
C GLY A 53 -2.22 1.83 10.27
N LEU A 54 -2.11 1.24 9.06
CA LEU A 54 -3.08 0.27 8.60
C LEU A 54 -2.95 -1.04 9.39
N SER A 55 -4.09 -1.66 9.72
CA SER A 55 -4.09 -2.96 10.39
C SER A 55 -3.64 -4.07 9.43
N ASP A 56 -3.09 -5.16 9.99
CA ASP A 56 -2.65 -6.34 9.25
C ASP A 56 -3.71 -6.90 8.28
N ASN A 57 -4.99 -6.84 8.68
CA ASN A 57 -6.10 -7.29 7.84
C ASN A 57 -6.24 -6.43 6.58
N ILE A 58 -6.15 -5.11 6.72
CA ILE A 58 -6.19 -4.18 5.59
C ILE A 58 -4.95 -4.34 4.72
N LEU A 59 -3.75 -4.43 5.33
CA LEU A 59 -2.48 -4.62 4.61
C LEU A 59 -2.52 -5.89 3.75
N LYS A 60 -2.99 -7.01 4.30
CA LYS A 60 -3.14 -8.28 3.56
C LYS A 60 -4.10 -8.17 2.37
N LYS A 61 -5.13 -7.34 2.46
CA LYS A 61 -6.05 -7.08 1.34
C LYS A 61 -5.38 -6.29 0.23
N VAL A 62 -4.74 -5.19 0.61
CA VAL A 62 -4.06 -4.24 -0.28
C VAL A 62 -2.86 -4.88 -0.99
N TYR A 63 -2.02 -5.65 -0.27
CA TYR A 63 -0.82 -6.27 -0.83
C TYR A 63 -1.09 -7.52 -1.66
N GLN A 64 -2.19 -8.23 -1.43
CA GLN A 64 -2.34 -9.56 -2.03
C GLN A 64 -3.77 -9.98 -2.32
N THR A 65 -4.66 -9.95 -1.32
CA THR A 65 -5.95 -10.65 -1.43
C THR A 65 -6.82 -10.10 -2.55
N ASN A 66 -6.87 -8.77 -2.70
CA ASN A 66 -7.67 -8.12 -3.73
C ASN A 66 -7.13 -8.44 -5.13
N ALA A 67 -5.81 -8.36 -5.32
CA ALA A 67 -5.16 -8.69 -6.60
C ALA A 67 -5.42 -10.15 -7.00
N LYS A 68 -5.25 -11.10 -6.06
CA LYS A 68 -5.51 -12.53 -6.29
C LYS A 68 -6.96 -12.79 -6.71
N LYS A 69 -7.93 -12.13 -6.07
CA LYS A 69 -9.36 -12.26 -6.42
C LYS A 69 -9.62 -11.82 -7.85
N ILE A 70 -9.05 -10.69 -8.27
CA ILE A 70 -9.20 -10.17 -9.63
C ILE A 70 -8.57 -11.14 -10.63
N LEU A 71 -7.31 -11.54 -10.42
CA LEU A 71 -6.61 -12.44 -11.35
C LEU A 71 -7.29 -13.81 -11.49
N LYS A 72 -7.79 -14.39 -10.39
CA LYS A 72 -8.52 -15.66 -10.45
C LYS A 72 -9.82 -15.54 -11.27
N ASN A 73 -10.53 -14.43 -11.12
CA ASN A 73 -11.75 -14.19 -11.89
C ASN A 73 -11.47 -14.01 -13.38
N GLU A 74 -10.35 -13.39 -13.75
CA GLU A 74 -9.96 -13.23 -15.16
C GLU A 74 -9.53 -14.56 -15.80
N ILE A 75 -8.81 -15.42 -15.05
CA ILE A 75 -8.44 -16.77 -15.50
C ILE A 75 -9.69 -17.65 -15.69
N SER A 76 -10.69 -17.55 -14.81
CA SER A 76 -11.90 -18.40 -14.88
C SER A 76 -12.86 -18.02 -16.03
N LYS A 77 -12.63 -16.87 -16.69
CA LYS A 77 -13.45 -16.39 -17.83
C LYS A 77 -12.94 -16.85 -19.20
N HIS A 78 -11.76 -17.47 -19.25
CA HIS A 78 -11.11 -17.98 -20.45
C HIS A 78 -11.00 -19.50 -20.38
#